data_AF-A0A762A9V7-F1
#
_entry.id   AF-A0A762A9V7-F1
#
_cell.length_a   1.000
_cell.length_b   1.000
_cell.length_c   1.000
_cell.angle_alpha   90.00
_cell.angle_beta   90.00
_cell.angle_gamma   90.00
#
_symmetry.space_group_name_H-M   'P 1'
#
loop_
_entity.id
_entity.type
_entity.pdbx_description
1 polymer ?
#
loop_
_entity_poly.entity_id
_entity_poly.type
_entity_poly.pdbx_seq_one_letter_code
_entity_poly.pdbx_strand_id
1 'polypeptide(L)'
;MNIDKRTLREVAEKATKGPWKVFSDIDTKTFSIHTPRDKRCENVIKWGGFDCQPNAEANAEFIAAFNPKVALALLDELDSANGYASAYEAEKWHYHGLAESEGERADRAEKQVEELTMWIKRLAYSLRNTRPDSKLHIDAMDYLSSKGLISVEDVLR
;
A
#
# COMPACT_ATOMS: atom_id res chain seq x y z
N MET A 1 22.56 3.65 5.84
CA MET A 1 22.75 2.53 6.80
C MET A 1 21.63 1.54 6.56
N ASN A 2 21.92 0.27 6.26
CA ASN A 2 20.90 -0.77 6.13
C ASN A 2 20.84 -1.55 7.45
N ILE A 3 19.67 -1.60 8.08
CA ILE A 3 19.50 -2.29 9.36
C ILE A 3 18.97 -3.69 9.06
N ASP A 4 19.76 -4.70 9.41
CA ASP A 4 19.32 -6.10 9.31
C ASP A 4 18.36 -6.43 10.47
N LYS A 5 17.05 -6.29 10.19
CA LYS A 5 15.96 -6.52 11.15
C LYS A 5 15.93 -7.96 11.65
N ARG A 6 16.30 -8.94 10.82
CA ARG A 6 16.30 -10.36 11.20
C ARG A 6 17.40 -10.62 12.22
N THR A 7 18.61 -10.15 11.92
CA THR A 7 19.73 -10.26 12.86
C THR A 7 19.42 -9.54 14.17
N LEU A 8 18.79 -8.35 14.14
CA LEU A 8 18.36 -7.66 15.36
C LEU A 8 17.34 -8.45 16.17
N ARG A 9 16.35 -9.07 15.53
CA ARG A 9 15.35 -9.92 16.19
C ARG A 9 16.02 -11.10 16.88
N GLU A 10 16.90 -11.82 16.18
CA GLU A 10 17.62 -12.99 16.72
C GLU A 10 18.49 -12.61 17.93
N VAL A 11 19.15 -11.45 17.91
CA VAL A 11 19.94 -10.95 19.05
C VAL A 11 19.04 -10.57 20.22
N ALA A 12 17.91 -9.90 19.97
CA ALA A 12 16.97 -9.51 21.02
C ALA A 12 16.29 -10.73 21.68
N GLU A 13 15.96 -11.78 20.93
CA GLU A 13 15.38 -13.01 21.48
C GLU A 13 16.34 -13.79 22.39
N LYS A 14 17.64 -13.75 22.08
CA LYS A 14 18.71 -14.40 22.87
C LYS A 14 19.10 -13.60 24.12
N ALA A 15 18.81 -12.30 24.15
CA ALA A 15 19.15 -11.45 25.28
C ALA A 15 18.28 -11.75 26.51
N THR A 16 18.74 -11.28 27.68
CA THR A 16 18.03 -11.49 28.95
C THR A 16 16.62 -10.92 28.88
N LYS A 17 15.62 -11.80 29.03
CA LYS A 17 14.21 -11.45 28.90
C LYS A 17 13.69 -10.67 30.11
N GLY A 18 12.65 -9.88 29.87
CA GLY A 18 11.98 -9.09 30.89
C GLY A 18 12.36 -7.62 30.87
N PRO A 19 11.65 -6.77 31.65
CA PRO A 19 11.97 -5.36 31.74
C PRO A 19 13.37 -5.20 32.35
N TRP A 20 14.12 -4.24 31.84
CA TRP A 20 15.41 -3.85 32.39
C TRP A 20 15.25 -2.59 33.23
N LYS A 21 16.03 -2.46 34.29
CA LYS A 21 16.05 -1.28 35.16
C LYS A 21 17.48 -0.82 35.39
N VAL A 22 17.64 0.50 35.45
CA VAL A 22 18.90 1.11 35.85
C VAL A 22 19.08 0.94 37.35
N PHE A 23 20.30 0.61 37.72
CA PHE A 23 20.81 0.70 39.07
C PHE A 23 21.91 1.76 39.09
N SER A 24 21.81 2.66 40.05
CA SER A 24 22.82 3.68 40.32
C SER A 24 23.38 3.46 41.72
N ASP A 25 24.71 3.43 41.79
CA ASP A 25 25.43 3.60 43.04
C ASP A 25 26.10 4.97 43.02
N ILE A 26 25.58 5.89 43.84
CA ILE A 26 26.00 7.29 43.86
C ILE A 26 27.43 7.41 44.42
N ASP A 27 27.80 6.55 45.37
CA ASP A 27 29.09 6.62 46.05
C ASP A 27 30.23 6.20 45.13
N THR A 28 29.97 5.22 44.26
CA THR A 28 30.94 4.70 43.27
C THR A 28 30.75 5.28 41.87
N LYS A 29 29.67 6.07 41.65
CA LYS A 29 29.23 6.56 40.33
C LYS A 29 29.14 5.44 39.29
N THR A 30 28.74 4.25 39.74
CA THR A 30 28.54 3.08 38.90
C THR A 30 27.08 3.02 38.43
N PHE A 31 26.90 2.83 37.12
CA PHE A 31 25.59 2.67 36.50
C PHE A 31 25.51 1.32 35.79
N SER A 32 24.57 0.47 36.19
CA SER A 32 24.40 -0.89 35.66
C SER A 32 22.95 -1.18 35.34
N ILE A 33 22.69 -2.25 34.58
CA ILE A 33 21.34 -2.65 34.15
C ILE A 33 21.01 -4.02 34.72
N HIS A 34 19.80 -4.14 35.28
CA HIS A 34 19.34 -5.30 36.05
C HIS A 34 17.95 -5.74 35.59
N THR A 35 17.58 -6.98 35.87
CA THR A 35 16.15 -7.35 35.88
C THR A 35 15.55 -7.04 37.26
N PRO A 36 14.24 -6.68 37.37
CA PRO A 36 13.63 -6.34 38.66
C PRO A 36 13.65 -7.44 39.72
N ARG A 37 13.91 -8.69 39.34
CA ARG A 37 13.97 -9.84 40.25
C ARG A 37 15.37 -10.07 40.82
N ASP A 38 16.38 -9.38 40.28
CA ASP A 38 17.77 -9.58 40.65
C ASP A 38 18.16 -8.75 41.87
N LYS A 39 18.67 -9.41 42.92
CA LYS A 39 19.17 -8.72 44.10
C LYS A 39 20.67 -8.54 43.96
N ARG A 40 21.06 -7.34 43.52
CA ARG A 40 22.40 -6.73 43.66
C ARG A 40 23.62 -7.46 43.06
N CYS A 41 23.52 -8.71 42.58
CA CYS A 41 24.70 -9.52 42.28
C CYS A 41 24.80 -10.08 40.85
N GLU A 42 23.75 -10.03 40.02
CA GLU A 42 23.85 -10.44 38.60
C GLU A 42 23.40 -9.29 37.68
N ASN A 43 24.33 -8.37 37.41
CA ASN A 43 24.08 -7.29 36.44
C ASN A 43 23.84 -7.91 35.05
N VAL A 44 22.73 -7.54 34.40
CA VAL A 44 22.47 -7.88 32.98
C VAL A 44 23.52 -7.23 32.09
N ILE A 45 23.90 -6.00 32.42
CA ILE A 45 25.02 -5.29 31.80
C ILE A 45 25.85 -4.59 32.89
N LYS A 46 27.16 -4.88 32.91
CA LYS A 46 28.19 -4.20 33.70
C LYS A 46 29.36 -3.83 32.80
N TRP A 47 29.68 -2.56 32.69
CA TRP A 47 30.75 -2.04 31.82
C TRP A 47 31.86 -1.36 32.62
N GLY A 48 32.97 -2.07 32.81
CA GLY A 48 34.17 -1.49 33.43
C GLY A 48 34.71 -0.32 32.59
N GLY A 49 35.07 0.79 33.24
CA GLY A 49 35.63 1.98 32.59
C GLY A 49 34.61 2.96 32.02
N PHE A 50 33.31 2.60 32.04
CA PHE A 50 32.21 3.50 31.69
C PHE A 50 31.60 4.19 32.91
N ASP A 51 31.84 3.61 34.10
CA ASP A 51 31.54 4.24 35.38
C ASP A 51 32.27 5.58 35.52
N CYS A 52 31.67 6.53 36.24
CA CYS A 52 32.17 7.90 36.42
C CYS A 52 32.21 8.79 35.17
N GLN A 53 31.70 8.35 34.00
CA GLN A 53 31.58 9.20 32.82
C GLN A 53 30.38 10.15 32.93
N PRO A 54 30.44 11.38 32.35
CA PRO A 54 29.35 12.35 32.43
C PRO A 54 27.97 11.84 31.94
N ASN A 55 27.95 10.94 30.95
CA ASN A 55 26.71 10.42 30.33
C ASN A 55 26.38 8.98 30.76
N ALA A 56 27.07 8.43 31.77
CA ALA A 56 26.91 7.02 32.15
C ALA A 56 25.46 6.69 32.57
N GLU A 57 24.83 7.59 33.33
CA GLU A 57 23.43 7.47 33.75
C GLU A 57 22.48 7.44 32.56
N ALA A 58 22.54 8.47 31.71
CA ALA A 58 21.68 8.62 30.54
C ALA A 58 21.81 7.43 29.56
N ASN A 59 23.02 6.88 29.39
CA ASN A 59 23.23 5.71 28.54
C ASN A 59 22.62 4.45 29.13
N ALA A 60 22.74 4.26 30.45
CA ALA A 60 22.11 3.13 31.15
C ALA A 60 20.57 3.23 31.06
N GLU A 61 20.02 4.43 31.24
CA GLU A 61 18.59 4.70 31.09
C GLU A 61 18.09 4.40 29.67
N PHE A 62 18.81 4.88 28.66
CA PHE A 62 18.47 4.62 27.26
C PHE A 62 18.43 3.13 26.95
N ILE A 63 19.46 2.37 27.35
CA ILE A 63 19.54 0.93 27.07
C ILE A 63 18.51 0.14 27.89
N ALA A 64 18.24 0.54 29.14
CA ALA A 64 17.19 -0.08 29.95
C ALA A 64 15.79 0.16 29.37
N ALA A 65 15.54 1.37 28.83
CA ALA A 65 14.31 1.70 28.13
C ALA A 65 14.22 0.93 26.79
N PHE A 66 15.30 0.87 26.02
CA PHE A 66 15.41 0.11 24.77
C PHE A 66 15.85 -1.35 25.01
N ASN A 67 15.23 -2.01 25.99
CA ASN A 67 15.51 -3.41 26.29
C ASN A 67 14.99 -4.34 25.17
N PRO A 68 15.36 -5.64 25.18
CA PRO A 68 14.99 -6.58 24.12
C PRO A 68 13.48 -6.72 23.93
N LYS A 69 12.68 -6.59 25.00
CA LYS A 69 11.21 -6.62 24.89
C LYS A 69 10.70 -5.45 24.06
N VAL A 70 11.23 -4.25 24.29
CA VAL A 70 10.85 -3.04 23.52
C VAL A 70 11.35 -3.14 22.08
N ALA A 71 12.58 -3.61 21.86
CA ALA A 71 13.13 -3.80 20.52
C ALA A 71 12.27 -4.77 19.68
N LEU A 72 11.87 -5.91 20.25
CA LEU A 72 10.98 -6.88 19.57
C LEU A 72 9.61 -6.28 19.26
N ALA A 73 9.00 -5.56 20.21
CA ALA A 73 7.71 -4.92 19.99
C ALA A 73 7.75 -3.88 18.86
N LEU A 74 8.82 -3.08 18.78
CA LEU A 74 9.01 -2.12 17.69
C LEU A 74 9.25 -2.80 16.34
N LEU A 75 9.96 -3.93 16.32
CA LEU A 75 10.11 -4.74 15.10
C LEU A 75 8.77 -5.31 14.65
N ASP A 76 7.93 -5.80 15.57
CA ASP A 76 6.59 -6.29 15.26
C ASP A 76 5.67 -5.19 14.68
N GLU A 77 5.71 -3.99 15.28
CA GLU A 77 4.96 -2.82 14.78
C GLU A 77 5.43 -2.42 13.37
N LEU A 78 6.73 -2.43 13.13
CA LEU A 78 7.32 -2.11 11.84
C LEU A 78 6.98 -3.15 10.76
N ASP A 79 7.00 -4.43 11.11
CA ASP A 79 6.60 -5.52 10.21
C ASP A 79 5.09 -5.41 9.87
N SER A 80 4.24 -5.07 10.85
CA SER A 80 2.82 -4.83 10.64
C SER A 80 2.55 -3.63 9.73
N ALA A 81 3.21 -2.49 9.96
CA ALA A 81 3.08 -1.30 9.14
C ALA A 81 3.51 -1.55 7.68
N ASN A 82 4.61 -2.28 7.49
CA ASN A 82 5.06 -2.72 6.16
C ASN A 82 4.03 -3.64 5.49
N GLY A 83 3.39 -4.54 6.24
CA GLY A 83 2.30 -5.38 5.75
C GLY A 83 1.11 -4.57 5.25
N TYR A 84 0.67 -3.56 6.02
CA TYR A 84 -0.41 -2.66 5.60
C TYR A 84 -0.08 -1.88 4.32
N ALA A 85 1.13 -1.32 4.23
CA ALA A 85 1.57 -0.60 3.04
C ALA A 85 1.55 -1.51 1.80
N SER A 86 2.05 -2.74 1.94
CA SER A 86 2.05 -3.73 0.86
C SER A 86 0.64 -4.14 0.43
N ALA A 87 -0.28 -4.35 1.39
CA ALA A 87 -1.66 -4.71 1.09
C ALA A 87 -2.41 -3.57 0.38
N TYR A 88 -2.22 -2.33 0.83
CA TYR A 88 -2.80 -1.15 0.21
C TYR A 88 -2.29 -0.95 -1.23
N GLU A 89 -0.98 -1.13 -1.45
CA GLU A 89 -0.41 -1.07 -2.80
C GLU A 89 -0.99 -2.17 -3.70
N ALA A 90 -1.09 -3.41 -3.21
CA ALA A 90 -1.67 -4.51 -3.97
C ALA A 90 -3.14 -4.24 -4.36
N GLU A 91 -3.94 -3.72 -3.43
CA GLU A 91 -5.34 -3.35 -3.68
C GLU A 91 -5.44 -2.20 -4.70
N LYS A 92 -4.59 -1.17 -4.57
CA LYS A 92 -4.51 -0.07 -5.54
C LYS A 92 -4.17 -0.57 -6.94
N TRP A 93 -3.20 -1.47 -7.07
CA TRP A 93 -2.85 -2.08 -8.36
C TRP A 93 -3.99 -2.94 -8.92
N HIS A 94 -4.73 -3.63 -8.06
CA HIS A 94 -5.91 -4.39 -8.48
C HIS A 94 -6.99 -3.49 -9.09
N TYR A 95 -7.35 -2.38 -8.42
CA TYR A 95 -8.31 -1.43 -8.97
C TYR A 95 -7.82 -0.76 -10.26
N HIS A 96 -6.52 -0.46 -10.36
CA HIS A 96 -5.94 0.09 -11.59
C HIS A 96 -6.13 -0.88 -12.77
N GLY A 97 -5.81 -2.16 -12.59
CA GLY A 97 -5.98 -3.17 -13.64
C GLY A 97 -7.44 -3.39 -14.01
N LEU A 98 -8.37 -3.31 -13.04
CA LEU A 98 -9.80 -3.35 -13.32
C LEU A 98 -10.24 -2.14 -14.18
N ALA A 99 -9.82 -0.93 -13.80
CA ALA A 99 -10.16 0.28 -14.54
C ALA A 99 -9.60 0.26 -15.97
N GLU A 100 -8.35 -0.21 -16.16
CA GLU A 100 -7.76 -0.40 -17.49
C GLU A 100 -8.57 -1.41 -18.31
N SER A 101 -8.91 -2.57 -17.73
CA SER A 101 -9.69 -3.60 -18.41
C SER A 101 -11.09 -3.11 -18.81
N GLU A 102 -11.74 -2.35 -17.94
CA GLU A 102 -13.04 -1.74 -18.24
C GLU A 102 -12.95 -0.66 -19.31
N GLY A 103 -11.90 0.17 -19.28
CA GLY A 103 -11.59 1.15 -20.32
C GLY A 103 -11.41 0.47 -21.68
N GLU A 104 -10.57 -0.57 -21.76
CA GLU A 104 -10.41 -1.33 -23.00
C GLU A 104 -11.71 -1.99 -23.47
N ARG A 105 -12.56 -2.46 -22.55
CA ARG A 105 -13.87 -3.02 -22.90
C ARG A 105 -14.78 -1.94 -23.47
N ALA A 106 -14.79 -0.75 -22.88
CA ALA A 106 -15.54 0.40 -23.38
C ALA A 106 -15.05 0.81 -24.78
N ASP A 107 -13.74 0.97 -24.98
CA ASP A 107 -13.15 1.30 -26.28
C ASP A 107 -13.51 0.28 -27.38
N ARG A 108 -13.50 -1.01 -27.05
CA ARG A 108 -13.93 -2.07 -27.99
C ARG A 108 -15.41 -1.96 -28.31
N ALA A 109 -16.25 -1.68 -27.32
CA ALA A 109 -17.68 -1.51 -27.52
C ALA A 109 -17.99 -0.25 -28.36
N GLU A 110 -17.28 0.86 -28.13
CA GLU A 110 -17.40 2.08 -28.91
C GLU A 110 -17.06 1.85 -30.38
N LYS A 111 -15.93 1.17 -30.67
CA LYS A 111 -15.56 0.79 -32.05
C LYS A 111 -16.62 -0.09 -32.71
N GLN A 112 -17.18 -1.06 -31.99
CA GLN A 112 -18.27 -1.89 -32.52
C GLN A 112 -19.53 -1.06 -32.83
N VAL A 113 -19.88 -0.10 -31.97
CA VAL A 113 -21.01 0.81 -32.20
C VAL A 113 -20.76 1.69 -33.43
N GLU A 114 -19.56 2.23 -33.60
CA GLU A 114 -19.19 3.02 -34.78
C GLU A 114 -19.29 2.19 -36.07
N GLU A 115 -18.72 0.98 -36.08
CA GLU A 115 -18.78 0.08 -37.23
C GLU A 115 -20.23 -0.29 -37.60
N LEU A 116 -21.03 -0.69 -36.62
CA LEU A 116 -22.45 -1.02 -36.85
C LEU A 116 -23.24 0.20 -37.32
N THR A 117 -22.97 1.38 -36.76
CA THR A 117 -23.60 2.64 -37.21
C THR A 117 -23.27 2.91 -38.68
N MET A 118 -22.01 2.73 -39.10
CA MET A 118 -21.64 2.83 -40.51
C MET A 118 -22.38 1.84 -41.41
N TRP A 119 -22.49 0.58 -40.98
CA TRP A 119 -23.23 -0.44 -41.75
C TRP A 119 -24.72 -0.11 -41.87
N ILE A 120 -25.35 0.39 -40.80
CA ILE A 120 -26.75 0.82 -40.83
C ILE A 120 -26.93 2.01 -41.79
N LYS A 121 -26.05 3.02 -41.75
CA LYS A 121 -26.08 4.15 -42.71
C LYS A 121 -26.00 3.65 -44.16
N ARG A 122 -25.07 2.72 -44.45
CA ARG A 122 -24.92 2.13 -45.79
C ARG A 122 -26.16 1.32 -46.22
N LEU A 123 -26.74 0.55 -45.31
CA LEU A 123 -27.93 -0.23 -45.58
C LEU A 123 -29.15 0.67 -45.83
N ALA A 124 -29.34 1.70 -45.01
CA ALA A 124 -30.41 2.69 -45.19
C ALA A 124 -30.28 3.40 -46.54
N TYR A 125 -29.07 3.80 -46.94
CA TYR A 125 -28.80 4.38 -48.26
C TYR A 125 -29.15 3.42 -49.41
N SER A 126 -28.77 2.14 -49.29
CA SER A 126 -29.12 1.12 -50.28
C SER A 126 -30.63 0.89 -50.39
N LEU A 127 -31.33 0.87 -49.25
CA LEU A 127 -32.79 0.73 -49.19
C LEU A 127 -33.49 1.92 -49.85
N ARG A 128 -33.04 3.16 -49.58
CA ARG A 128 -33.56 4.36 -50.25
C ARG A 128 -33.48 4.26 -51.78
N ASN A 129 -32.40 3.68 -52.30
CA ASN A 129 -32.19 3.54 -53.75
C ASN A 129 -32.97 2.38 -54.37
N THR A 130 -33.16 1.27 -53.64
CA THR A 130 -33.82 0.07 -54.17
C THR A 130 -35.33 0.04 -53.94
N ARG A 131 -35.81 0.67 -52.86
CA ARG A 131 -37.22 0.75 -52.43
C ARG A 131 -37.52 2.11 -51.79
N PRO A 132 -37.61 3.18 -52.59
CA PRO A 132 -37.77 4.55 -52.08
C PRO A 132 -39.11 4.79 -51.37
N ASP A 133 -40.13 3.98 -51.65
CA ASP A 133 -41.46 4.00 -51.04
C ASP A 133 -41.48 3.45 -49.60
N SER A 134 -40.48 2.65 -49.22
CA SER A 134 -40.36 2.10 -47.87
C SER A 134 -39.89 3.16 -46.87
N LYS A 135 -40.62 3.35 -45.77
CA LYS A 135 -40.22 4.28 -44.69
C LYS A 135 -39.05 3.79 -43.83
N LEU A 136 -38.66 2.52 -43.94
CA LEU A 136 -37.63 1.88 -43.10
C LEU A 136 -36.29 2.60 -43.13
N HIS A 137 -35.90 3.20 -44.26
CA HIS A 137 -34.64 3.94 -44.36
C HIS A 137 -34.66 5.24 -43.54
N ILE A 138 -35.82 5.91 -43.46
CA ILE A 138 -36.03 7.12 -42.65
C ILE A 138 -36.04 6.72 -41.17
N ASP A 139 -36.83 5.71 -40.80
CA ASP A 139 -36.95 5.24 -39.42
C ASP A 139 -35.59 4.82 -38.84
N ALA A 140 -34.73 4.17 -39.64
CA ALA A 140 -33.39 3.78 -39.23
C ALA A 140 -32.47 4.98 -38.98
N MET A 141 -32.50 6.00 -39.86
CA MET A 141 -31.68 7.21 -39.70
C MET A 141 -32.18 8.08 -38.54
N ASP A 142 -33.49 8.22 -38.38
CA ASP A 142 -34.10 8.92 -37.24
C ASP A 142 -33.74 8.25 -35.92
N TYR A 143 -33.74 6.91 -35.87
CA TYR A 143 -33.31 6.17 -34.69
C TYR A 143 -31.85 6.47 -34.35
N LEU A 144 -30.92 6.38 -35.31
CA LEU A 144 -29.51 6.69 -35.08
C LEU A 144 -29.32 8.14 -34.60
N SER A 145 -30.04 9.09 -35.18
CA SER A 145 -29.98 10.50 -34.77
C SER A 145 -30.53 10.71 -33.34
N SER A 146 -31.65 10.07 -33.00
CA SER A 146 -32.24 10.13 -31.66
C SER A 146 -31.32 9.56 -30.56
N LYS A 147 -30.42 8.64 -30.94
CA LYS A 147 -29.40 8.06 -30.06
C LYS A 147 -28.09 8.83 -30.06
N GLY A 148 -27.99 9.92 -30.83
CA GLY A 148 -26.76 10.72 -30.95
C GLY A 148 -25.64 10.01 -31.69
N LEU A 149 -25.93 8.93 -32.43
CA LEU A 149 -24.93 8.14 -33.15
C LEU A 149 -24.56 8.76 -34.50
N ILE A 150 -25.39 9.67 -35.01
CA ILE A 150 -25.14 10.44 -36.23
C ILE A 150 -25.60 11.89 -36.04
N SER A 151 -25.04 12.81 -36.82
CA SER A 151 -25.48 14.21 -36.80
C SER A 151 -26.82 14.39 -37.53
N VAL A 152 -27.51 15.50 -37.29
CA VAL A 152 -28.74 15.84 -38.02
C VAL A 152 -28.45 16.06 -39.52
N GLU A 153 -27.25 16.52 -39.87
CA GLU A 153 -26.82 16.71 -41.26
C GLU A 153 -26.61 15.37 -41.99
N ASP A 154 -26.23 14.31 -41.28
CA ASP A 154 -26.13 12.95 -41.83
C ASP A 154 -27.49 12.37 -42.22
N VAL A 155 -28.59 12.84 -41.60
CA VAL A 155 -29.96 12.38 -41.90
C VAL A 155 -30.49 13.01 -43.19
N LEU A 156 -30.02 14.22 -43.52
CA LEU A 156 -30.54 15.02 -44.63
C LEU A 156 -29.83 14.75 -45.98
N ARG A 157 -28.73 13.99 -45.99
CA ARG A 157 -27.95 13.63 -47.21
C ARG A 157 -28.38 12.27 -47.76
#